data_AF-A0AAU6GMR4-F1
#
_entry.id   AF-A0AAU6GMR4-F1
#
_cell.length_a   1.000
_cell.length_b   1.000
_cell.length_c   1.000
_cell.angle_alpha   90.00
_cell.angle_beta   90.00
_cell.angle_gamma   90.00
#
_symmetry.space_group_name_H-M   'P 1'
#
loop_
_entity.id
_entity.type
_entity.pdbx_description
1 polymer ?
#
loop_
_entity_poly.entity_id
_entity_poly.type
_entity_poly.pdbx_seq_one_letter_code
_entity_poly.pdbx_strand_id
1 'polypeptide(L)'
;MVELQAGRREWFCALAWARVLGGQGREADAWETLAPYVATRWWTAVVAAAELLEGWGRIDEAIDLTRTGMEAGHPMALEAYTRLLARHGRAGEAFDLLVPHIHDWVLATALVDVASVAGRDE
;
A
#
# COMPACT_ATOMS: atom_id res chain seq x y z
N MET A 1 -22.49 -10.01 -12.87
CA MET A 1 -21.09 -10.48 -13.03
C MET A 1 -20.29 -9.64 -14.04
N VAL A 2 -20.92 -9.06 -15.08
CA VAL A 2 -20.22 -8.29 -16.13
C VAL A 2 -19.74 -6.91 -15.67
N GLU A 3 -20.50 -6.20 -14.81
CA GLU A 3 -20.11 -4.86 -14.32
C GLU A 3 -18.84 -4.87 -13.46
N LEU A 4 -18.62 -5.94 -12.68
CA LEU A 4 -17.43 -6.12 -11.84
C LEU A 4 -16.16 -6.37 -12.68
N GLN A 5 -16.30 -6.93 -13.88
CA GLN A 5 -15.20 -7.07 -14.85
C GLN A 5 -14.95 -5.79 -15.65
N ALA A 6 -15.99 -5.02 -15.96
CA ALA A 6 -15.84 -3.71 -16.59
C ALA A 6 -15.04 -2.76 -15.68
N GLY A 7 -15.42 -2.65 -14.40
CA GLY A 7 -14.69 -1.85 -13.42
C GLY A 7 -13.23 -2.30 -13.23
N ARG A 8 -12.94 -3.61 -13.29
CA ARG A 8 -11.55 -4.12 -13.23
C ARG A 8 -10.72 -3.78 -14.47
N ARG A 9 -11.31 -3.67 -15.66
CA ARG A 9 -10.59 -3.21 -16.87
C ARG A 9 -10.39 -1.71 -16.85
N GLU A 10 -11.39 -0.95 -16.41
CA GLU A 10 -11.34 0.50 -16.30
C GLU A 10 -10.33 0.96 -15.23
N TRP A 11 -10.11 0.16 -14.19
CA TRP A 11 -9.06 0.41 -13.19
C TRP A 11 -7.67 0.61 -13.79
N PHE A 12 -7.24 -0.22 -14.74
CA PHE A 12 -5.91 -0.06 -15.33
C PHE A 12 -5.78 1.24 -16.12
N CYS A 13 -6.87 1.67 -16.78
CA CYS A 13 -6.93 2.97 -17.44
C CYS A 13 -6.93 4.12 -16.42
N ALA A 14 -7.71 4.00 -15.35
CA ALA A 14 -7.76 4.95 -14.23
C ALA A 14 -6.38 5.11 -13.57
N LEU A 15 -5.68 4.01 -13.32
CA LEU A 15 -4.34 3.98 -12.74
C LEU A 15 -3.29 4.63 -13.66
N ALA A 16 -3.34 4.32 -14.95
CA ALA A 16 -2.46 4.96 -15.93
C ALA A 16 -2.73 6.47 -16.02
N TRP A 17 -4.00 6.88 -16.00
CA TRP A 17 -4.38 8.29 -16.01
C TRP A 17 -3.93 9.03 -14.75
N ALA A 18 -4.12 8.43 -13.57
CA ALA A 18 -3.67 8.97 -12.30
C ALA A 18 -2.14 9.17 -12.26
N ARG A 19 -1.36 8.25 -12.85
CA ARG A 19 0.10 8.43 -13.00
C ARG A 19 0.46 9.65 -13.82
N VAL A 20 -0.22 9.85 -14.96
CA VAL A 20 -0.01 11.00 -15.84
C VAL A 20 -0.36 12.30 -15.12
N LEU A 21 -1.50 12.33 -14.43
CA LEU A 21 -1.93 13.49 -13.65
C LEU A 21 -0.97 13.81 -12.50
N GLY A 22 -0.52 12.79 -11.76
CA GLY A 22 0.47 12.95 -10.70
C GLY A 22 1.81 13.51 -11.22
N GLY A 23 2.28 13.03 -12.37
CA GLY A 23 3.47 13.59 -13.03
C GLY A 23 3.32 15.05 -13.47
N GLN A 24 2.09 15.57 -13.56
CA GLN A 24 1.79 16.98 -13.84
C GLN A 24 1.55 17.81 -12.57
N GLY A 25 1.74 17.22 -11.37
CA GLY A 25 1.40 17.86 -10.09
C GLY A 25 -0.10 17.94 -9.82
N ARG A 26 -0.93 17.21 -10.57
CA ARG A 26 -2.40 17.17 -10.44
C ARG A 26 -2.84 15.98 -9.60
N GLU A 27 -2.26 15.85 -8.41
CA GLU A 27 -2.44 14.70 -7.52
C GLU A 27 -3.87 14.58 -6.99
N ALA A 28 -4.56 15.71 -6.78
CA ALA A 28 -5.96 15.72 -6.38
C ALA A 28 -6.87 15.08 -7.45
N ASP A 29 -6.71 15.49 -8.71
CA ASP A 29 -7.46 14.93 -9.84
C ASP A 29 -7.13 13.44 -10.07
N ALA A 30 -5.86 13.08 -9.85
CA ALA A 30 -5.41 11.70 -9.90
C ALA A 30 -6.11 10.86 -8.83
N TRP A 31 -6.21 11.37 -7.60
CA TRP A 31 -6.89 10.70 -6.51
C TRP A 31 -8.39 10.55 -6.76
N GLU A 32 -9.08 11.57 -7.28
CA GLU A 32 -10.52 11.47 -7.62
C GLU A 32 -10.80 10.31 -8.59
N THR A 33 -9.86 10.05 -9.49
CA THR A 33 -9.96 8.94 -10.46
C THR A 33 -9.82 7.56 -9.78
N LEU A 34 -9.04 7.45 -8.71
CA LEU A 34 -8.74 6.18 -8.01
C LEU A 34 -9.66 5.91 -6.82
N ALA A 35 -10.13 6.97 -6.13
CA ALA A 35 -10.98 6.92 -4.96
C ALA A 35 -12.18 5.94 -5.07
N PRO A 36 -12.96 5.89 -6.17
CA PRO A 36 -14.07 4.95 -6.27
C PRO A 36 -13.62 3.49 -6.25
N TYR A 37 -12.44 3.18 -6.80
CA TYR A 37 -11.88 1.82 -6.79
C TYR A 37 -11.29 1.47 -5.42
N VAL A 38 -10.61 2.40 -4.78
CA VAL A 38 -10.11 2.23 -3.41
C VAL A 38 -11.27 1.98 -2.43
N ALA A 39 -12.39 2.68 -2.61
CA ALA A 39 -13.59 2.49 -1.80
C ALA A 39 -14.20 1.09 -1.90
N THR A 40 -13.97 0.35 -2.99
CA THR A 40 -14.38 -1.06 -3.11
C THR A 40 -13.60 -2.01 -2.20
N ARG A 41 -12.56 -1.51 -1.50
CA ARG A 41 -11.59 -2.30 -0.72
C ARG A 41 -10.93 -3.41 -1.53
N TRP A 42 -10.90 -3.28 -2.86
CA TRP A 42 -10.15 -4.18 -3.71
C TRP A 42 -8.66 -3.96 -3.45
N TRP A 43 -8.02 -4.94 -2.83
CA TRP A 43 -6.65 -4.81 -2.34
C TRP A 43 -5.64 -4.37 -3.39
N THR A 44 -5.75 -4.87 -4.63
CA THR A 44 -4.89 -4.44 -5.74
C THR A 44 -5.02 -2.94 -6.02
N ALA A 45 -6.22 -2.37 -5.87
CA ALA A 45 -6.44 -0.95 -6.03
C ALA A 45 -5.86 -0.14 -4.86
N VAL A 46 -6.02 -0.63 -3.64
CA VAL A 46 -5.48 -0.02 -2.41
C VAL A 46 -3.95 0.05 -2.48
N VAL A 47 -3.27 -1.05 -2.83
CA VAL A 47 -1.80 -1.10 -2.92
C VAL A 47 -1.28 -0.15 -3.99
N ALA A 48 -1.83 -0.21 -5.22
CA ALA A 48 -1.30 0.66 -6.28
C ALA A 48 -1.58 2.15 -6.02
N ALA A 49 -2.68 2.47 -5.32
CA ALA A 49 -2.95 3.83 -4.88
C ALA A 49 -1.99 4.28 -3.77
N ALA A 50 -1.64 3.40 -2.82
CA ALA A 50 -0.62 3.69 -1.80
C ALA A 50 0.76 3.92 -2.42
N GLU A 51 1.17 3.10 -3.40
CA GLU A 51 2.44 3.29 -4.14
C GLU A 51 2.47 4.63 -4.90
N LEU A 52 1.33 5.08 -5.45
CA LEU A 52 1.25 6.39 -6.09
C LEU A 52 1.36 7.53 -5.08
N LEU A 53 0.67 7.42 -3.95
CA LEU A 53 0.78 8.39 -2.86
C LEU A 53 2.22 8.47 -2.33
N GLU A 54 2.89 7.33 -2.16
CA GLU A 54 4.32 7.25 -1.82
C GLU A 54 5.18 8.01 -2.85
N GLY A 55 4.94 7.76 -4.15
CA GLY A 55 5.65 8.43 -5.25
C GLY A 55 5.41 9.93 -5.35
N TRP A 56 4.26 10.42 -4.87
CA TRP A 56 3.95 11.85 -4.77
C TRP A 56 4.47 12.49 -3.47
N GLY A 57 5.11 11.72 -2.59
CA GLY A 57 5.58 12.19 -1.28
C GLY A 57 4.48 12.32 -0.23
N ARG A 58 3.25 11.85 -0.51
CA ARG A 58 2.10 11.82 0.40
C ARG A 58 2.14 10.57 1.28
N ILE A 59 3.23 10.44 2.04
CA ILE A 59 3.58 9.22 2.77
C ILE A 59 2.54 8.88 3.85
N ASP A 60 2.08 9.88 4.61
CA ASP A 60 1.11 9.66 5.69
C ASP A 60 -0.21 9.07 5.15
N GLU A 61 -0.64 9.51 3.97
CA GLU A 61 -1.87 9.01 3.33
C GLU A 61 -1.69 7.59 2.80
N ALA A 62 -0.50 7.25 2.26
CA ALA A 62 -0.18 5.89 1.86
C ALA A 62 -0.17 4.93 3.07
N ILE A 63 0.35 5.41 4.22
CA ILE A 63 0.38 4.68 5.49
C ILE A 63 -1.04 4.47 6.03
N ASP A 64 -1.87 5.51 6.06
CA ASP A 64 -3.25 5.40 6.55
C ASP A 64 -4.11 4.48 5.67
N LEU A 65 -3.88 4.53 4.35
CA LEU A 65 -4.58 3.68 3.39
C LEU A 65 -4.23 2.20 3.60
N THR A 66 -2.95 1.87 3.75
CA THR A 66 -2.50 0.49 4.00
C THR A 66 -2.87 0.01 5.41
N ARG A 67 -2.86 0.88 6.42
CA ARG A 67 -3.38 0.59 7.77
C ARG A 67 -4.85 0.19 7.74
N THR A 68 -5.69 0.95 7.02
CA THR A 68 -7.12 0.64 6.89
C THR A 68 -7.35 -0.74 6.27
N GLY A 69 -6.51 -1.13 5.29
CA GLY A 69 -6.54 -2.48 4.72
C GLY A 69 -6.11 -3.57 5.71
N MET A 70 -5.13 -3.28 6.56
CA MET A 70 -4.68 -4.18 7.64
C MET A 70 -5.78 -4.37 8.68
N GLU A 71 -6.43 -3.30 9.12
CA GLU A 71 -7.57 -3.34 10.06
C GLU A 71 -8.77 -4.10 9.48
N ALA A 72 -8.95 -4.07 8.16
CA ALA A 72 -9.95 -4.87 7.48
C ALA A 72 -9.59 -6.37 7.39
N GLY A 73 -8.43 -6.79 7.91
CA GLY A 73 -8.00 -8.18 7.98
C GLY A 73 -7.48 -8.75 6.66
N HIS A 74 -7.06 -7.90 5.71
CA HIS A 74 -6.53 -8.40 4.44
C HIS A 74 -5.14 -9.03 4.66
N PRO A 75 -4.90 -10.29 4.22
CA PRO A 75 -3.69 -11.04 4.58
C PRO A 75 -2.39 -10.38 4.10
N MET A 76 -2.41 -9.73 2.94
CA MET A 76 -1.25 -9.03 2.38
C MET A 76 -1.09 -7.58 2.89
N ALA A 77 -2.03 -7.07 3.69
CA ALA A 77 -2.00 -5.68 4.11
C ALA A 77 -0.99 -5.38 5.20
N LEU A 78 -0.75 -6.35 6.08
CA LEU A 78 0.31 -6.24 7.07
C LEU A 78 1.68 -6.08 6.40
N GLU A 79 1.99 -6.92 5.40
CA GLU A 79 3.23 -6.85 4.63
C GLU A 79 3.44 -5.49 3.93
N ALA A 80 2.40 -4.99 3.25
CA ALA A 80 2.47 -3.71 2.56
C ALA A 80 2.65 -2.54 3.53
N TYR A 81 1.90 -2.55 4.64
CA TYR A 81 1.99 -1.52 5.68
C TYR A 81 3.39 -1.49 6.32
N THR A 82 3.93 -2.64 6.71
CA THR A 82 5.22 -2.71 7.41
C THR A 82 6.39 -2.37 6.49
N ARG A 83 6.34 -2.75 5.21
CA ARG A 83 7.35 -2.33 4.23
C ARG A 83 7.34 -0.82 4.02
N LEU A 84 6.16 -0.22 3.91
CA LEU A 84 6.03 1.22 3.76
C LEU A 84 6.59 1.96 4.99
N LEU A 85 6.24 1.50 6.19
CA LEU A 85 6.80 2.03 7.44
C LEU A 85 8.33 1.96 7.47
N ALA A 86 8.92 0.82 7.09
CA ALA A 86 10.37 0.66 7.11
C ALA A 86 11.09 1.60 6.15
N ARG A 87 10.58 1.77 4.91
CA ARG A 87 11.15 2.71 3.93
C ARG A 87 11.18 4.15 4.41
N HIS A 88 10.22 4.54 5.26
CA HIS A 88 10.08 5.89 5.77
C HIS A 88 10.59 6.07 7.20
N GLY A 89 11.55 5.23 7.63
CA GLY A 89 12.26 5.40 8.90
C GLY A 89 11.49 4.93 10.14
N ARG A 90 10.34 4.27 9.96
CA ARG A 90 9.55 3.64 11.04
C ARG A 90 9.77 2.13 11.11
N ALA A 91 10.99 1.68 10.79
CA ALA A 91 11.34 0.25 10.77
C ALA A 91 11.19 -0.43 12.14
N GLY A 92 11.41 0.30 13.24
CA GLY A 92 11.19 -0.24 14.59
C GLY A 92 9.72 -0.64 14.84
N GLU A 93 8.77 0.20 14.42
CA GLU A 93 7.33 -0.09 14.51
C GLU A 93 6.93 -1.22 13.57
N ALA A 94 7.46 -1.22 12.34
CA ALA A 94 7.25 -2.30 11.39
C ALA A 94 7.71 -3.65 11.94
N PHE A 95 8.84 -3.69 12.65
CA PHE A 95 9.37 -4.90 13.27
C PHE A 95 8.41 -5.42 14.35
N ASP A 96 7.99 -4.55 15.27
CA ASP A 96 7.10 -4.93 16.39
C ASP A 96 5.76 -5.49 15.89
N LEU A 97 5.28 -5.03 14.73
CA LEU A 97 4.07 -5.54 14.07
C LEU A 97 4.28 -6.91 13.40
N LEU A 98 5.47 -7.20 12.92
CA LEU A 98 5.80 -8.45 12.21
C LEU A 98 6.23 -9.59 13.16
N VAL A 99 6.80 -9.28 14.33
CA VAL A 99 7.24 -10.27 15.32
C VAL A 99 6.18 -11.33 15.65
N PRO A 100 4.90 -10.99 15.90
CA PRO A 100 3.86 -11.99 16.18
C PRO A 100 3.59 -12.96 15.02
N HIS A 101 4.01 -12.60 13.81
CA HIS A 101 3.71 -13.32 12.56
C HIS A 101 4.95 -14.01 11.98
N ILE A 102 6.01 -14.22 12.77
CA ILE A 102 7.27 -14.83 12.33
C ILE A 102 7.12 -16.23 11.72
N HIS A 103 6.03 -16.93 12.04
CA HIS A 103 5.72 -18.26 11.48
C HIS A 103 5.09 -18.21 10.08
N ASP A 104 4.70 -17.03 9.59
CA ASP A 104 4.23 -16.82 8.23
C ASP A 104 5.43 -16.51 7.33
N TRP A 105 5.72 -17.40 6.38
CA TRP A 105 6.86 -17.28 5.49
C TRP A 105 6.81 -16.03 4.58
N VAL A 106 5.61 -15.52 4.26
CA VAL A 106 5.43 -14.29 3.48
C VAL A 106 5.88 -13.10 4.32
N LEU A 107 5.48 -13.08 5.59
CA LEU A 107 5.82 -12.01 6.53
C LEU A 107 7.25 -12.13 7.07
N ALA A 108 7.82 -13.34 7.09
CA ALA A 108 9.21 -13.57 7.47
C ALA A 108 10.19 -12.84 6.52
N THR A 109 9.91 -12.82 5.22
CA THR A 109 10.71 -12.05 4.25
C THR A 109 10.65 -10.56 4.58
N ALA A 110 9.44 -10.03 4.81
CA ALA A 110 9.28 -8.63 5.20
C ALA A 110 9.96 -8.32 6.53
N LEU A 111 9.97 -9.26 7.48
CA LEU A 111 10.62 -9.11 8.79
C LEU A 111 12.13 -8.98 8.63
N VAL A 112 12.76 -9.79 7.78
CA VAL A 112 14.22 -9.69 7.49
C VAL A 112 14.56 -8.35 6.87
N ASP A 113 13.80 -7.91 5.86
CA ASP A 113 14.02 -6.61 5.21
C ASP A 113 13.91 -5.46 6.25
N VAL A 114 12.87 -5.52 7.10
CA VAL A 114 12.60 -4.52 8.13
C VAL A 114 13.67 -4.56 9.23
N ALA A 115 14.12 -5.74 9.66
CA ALA A 115 15.16 -5.92 10.68
C ALA A 115 16.49 -5.33 10.21
N SER A 116 16.85 -5.55 8.95
CA SER A 116 18.04 -4.98 8.33
C SER A 116 17.99 -3.45 8.33
N VAL A 117 16.84 -2.86 7.97
CA VAL A 117 16.64 -1.39 8.00
C VAL A 117 16.60 -0.84 9.44
N ALA A 118 16.08 -1.61 10.39
CA ALA A 118 16.02 -1.23 11.80
C ALA A 118 17.35 -1.40 12.56
N GLY A 119 18.36 -2.02 11.94
CA GLY A 119 19.61 -2.39 12.61
C GLY A 119 19.43 -3.44 13.69
N ARG A 120 18.44 -4.33 13.53
CA ARG A 120 18.11 -5.43 14.47
C ARG A 120 18.37 -6.81 13.85
N ASP A 121 19.43 -6.91 13.06
CA ASP A 121 19.80 -8.10 12.28
C ASP A 121 20.63 -9.13 13.09
N GLU A 122 20.67 -8.98 14.43
CA GLU A 122 21.45 -9.82 15.36
C GLU A 122 20.57 -10.71 16.26
#